data_AF-A0A7W8CE95-F1
#
_entry.id   AF-A0A7W8CE95-F1
#
_cell.length_a   1.000
_cell.length_b   1.000
_cell.length_c   1.000
_cell.angle_alpha   90.00
_cell.angle_beta   90.00
_cell.angle_gamma   90.00
#
_symmetry.space_group_name_H-M   'P 1'
#
loop_
_entity.id
_entity.type
_entity.pdbx_description
1 polymer ?
#
loop_
_entity_poly.entity_id
_entity_poly.type
_entity_poly.pdbx_seq_one_letter_code
_entity_poly.pdbx_strand_id
1 'polypeptide(L)'
;MTGDLKVDTAALEAVARQLNGLSDQLTSGGITHEWQPPVAQPTGPATVAVTAAANHVAGECAANLRVFGEDIARAARFYAAIDTAEANQIDKMLPPK
;
A
#
# COMPACT_ATOMS: atom_id res chain seq x y z
N MET A 1 -12.38 -22.85 16.36
CA MET A 1 -11.09 -23.50 16.04
C MET A 1 -10.32 -22.57 15.11
N THR A 2 -9.52 -21.67 15.67
CA THR A 2 -8.45 -21.00 14.94
C THR A 2 -7.19 -21.80 15.27
N GLY A 3 -6.93 -22.86 14.49
CA GLY A 3 -5.66 -23.59 14.63
C GLY A 3 -4.51 -22.65 14.30
N ASP A 4 -3.34 -22.86 14.91
CA ASP A 4 -2.08 -22.10 14.77
C ASP A 4 -1.91 -21.52 13.36
N LEU A 5 -2.42 -20.30 13.17
CA LEU A 5 -2.26 -19.61 11.90
C LEU A 5 -0.85 -19.02 11.92
N LYS A 6 0.10 -19.76 11.37
CA LYS A 6 1.45 -19.26 11.16
C LYS A 6 1.43 -18.21 10.07
N VAL A 7 1.35 -16.94 10.48
CA VAL A 7 1.41 -15.80 9.57
C VAL A 7 2.87 -15.42 9.36
N ASP A 8 3.31 -15.45 8.10
CA ASP A 8 4.62 -14.92 7.72
C ASP A 8 4.55 -13.38 7.70
N THR A 9 4.89 -12.77 8.84
CA THR A 9 4.87 -11.32 9.02
C THR A 9 5.88 -10.61 8.12
N ALA A 10 7.00 -11.25 7.79
CA ALA A 10 8.00 -10.70 6.87
C ALA A 10 7.47 -10.65 5.43
N ALA A 11 6.73 -11.69 5.00
CA ALA A 11 6.05 -11.69 3.70
C ALA A 11 4.98 -10.58 3.64
N LEU A 12 4.20 -10.39 4.70
CA LEU A 12 3.21 -9.30 4.75
C LEU A 12 3.89 -7.92 4.67
N GLU A 13 4.98 -7.68 5.39
CA GLU A 13 5.73 -6.43 5.28
C GLU A 13 6.36 -6.22 3.90
N ALA A 14 6.80 -7.28 3.23
CA ALA A 14 7.29 -7.21 1.86
C ALA A 14 6.18 -6.79 0.90
N VAL A 15 4.99 -7.39 1.00
CA VAL A 15 3.82 -7.02 0.18
C VAL A 15 3.39 -5.58 0.45
N ALA A 16 3.32 -5.16 1.72
CA ALA A 16 3.00 -3.78 2.07
C ALA A 16 3.97 -2.78 1.42
N ARG A 17 5.28 -3.07 1.43
CA ARG A 17 6.29 -2.24 0.76
C ARG A 17 6.11 -2.21 -0.75
N GLN A 18 5.78 -3.34 -1.38
CA GLN A 18 5.53 -3.39 -2.83
C GLN A 18 4.32 -2.55 -3.23
N LEU A 19 3.23 -2.62 -2.47
CA LEU A 19 2.01 -1.83 -2.72
C LEU A 19 2.26 -0.32 -2.58
N ASN A 20 2.99 0.07 -1.53
CA ASN A 20 3.40 1.46 -1.35
C ASN A 20 4.32 1.93 -2.48
N GLY A 21 5.27 1.09 -2.89
CA GLY A 21 6.13 1.40 -4.04
C GLY A 21 5.36 1.56 -5.34
N LEU A 22 4.32 0.75 -5.58
CA LEU A 22 3.45 0.90 -6.75
C LEU A 22 2.61 2.18 -6.68
N SER A 23 2.10 2.53 -5.49
CA SER A 23 1.43 3.81 -5.25
C SER A 23 2.34 5.01 -5.57
N ASP A 24 3.59 4.95 -5.11
CA ASP A 24 4.59 5.98 -5.39
C ASP A 24 4.92 6.04 -6.89
N GLN A 25 5.00 4.91 -7.59
CA GLN A 25 5.22 4.87 -9.04
C GLN A 25 4.06 5.49 -9.83
N LEU A 26 2.81 5.23 -9.42
CA LEU A 26 1.62 5.80 -10.07
C LEU A 26 1.54 7.32 -9.91
N THR A 27 1.95 7.84 -8.76
CA THR A 27 1.95 9.28 -8.48
C THR A 27 3.17 10.00 -9.04
N SER A 28 4.34 9.36 -9.06
CA SER A 28 5.60 9.94 -9.57
C SER A 28 5.75 9.86 -11.09
N GLY A 29 5.19 8.82 -11.74
CA GLY A 29 5.54 8.45 -13.10
C GLY A 29 4.69 9.05 -14.22
N GLY A 30 3.50 9.62 -13.95
CA GLY A 30 2.60 9.93 -15.06
C GLY A 30 1.39 10.81 -14.79
N ILE A 31 1.22 11.36 -13.58
CA ILE A 31 0.25 12.43 -13.39
C ILE A 31 0.82 13.66 -14.07
N THR A 32 0.41 13.82 -15.32
CA THR A 32 0.84 14.90 -16.20
C THR A 32 0.41 16.18 -15.51
N HIS A 33 1.39 17.04 -15.20
CA HIS A 33 1.15 18.40 -14.78
C HIS A 33 0.12 18.97 -15.75
N GLU A 34 -1.00 19.45 -15.21
CA GLU A 34 -2.20 19.85 -15.95
C GLU A 34 -1.86 20.27 -17.38
N TRP A 35 -2.08 19.36 -18.34
CA TRP A 35 -1.71 19.65 -19.71
C TRP A 35 -2.62 20.77 -20.19
N GLN A 36 -2.03 21.90 -20.55
CA GLN A 36 -2.74 23.00 -21.18
C GLN A 36 -2.27 23.12 -22.64
N PRO A 37 -3.20 23.19 -23.60
CA PRO A 37 -2.84 23.36 -24.99
C PRO A 37 -2.15 24.73 -25.17
N PRO A 38 -0.99 24.81 -25.85
CA PRO A 38 -0.26 26.06 -26.04
C PRO A 38 -0.98 27.09 -26.92
N VAL A 39 -2.00 26.64 -27.67
CA VAL A 39 -2.84 27.45 -28.57
C VAL A 39 -4.27 26.97 -28.42
N ALA A 40 -5.27 27.83 -28.61
CA ALA A 40 -6.68 27.42 -28.60
C ALA A 40 -6.98 26.47 -29.78
N GLN A 41 -6.94 25.16 -29.52
CA GLN A 41 -7.27 24.13 -30.50
C GLN A 41 -8.70 23.64 -30.26
N PRO A 42 -9.49 23.31 -31.30
CA PRO A 42 -10.84 22.78 -31.14
C PRO A 42 -10.91 21.51 -30.28
N THR A 43 -9.86 20.68 -30.33
CA THR A 43 -9.72 19.44 -29.55
C THR A 43 -9.13 19.66 -28.16
N GLY A 44 -8.59 20.86 -27.88
CA GLY A 44 -7.93 21.20 -26.62
C GLY A 44 -8.75 20.84 -25.38
N PRO A 45 -10.05 21.23 -25.29
CA PRO A 45 -10.90 20.90 -24.15
C PRO A 45 -11.06 19.38 -23.94
N ALA A 46 -11.20 18.61 -25.02
CA ALA A 46 -11.34 17.16 -24.93
C ALA A 46 -10.05 16.50 -24.41
N THR A 47 -8.89 16.94 -24.91
CA THR A 47 -7.60 16.45 -24.42
C THR A 47 -7.37 16.80 -22.94
N VAL A 48 -7.67 18.03 -22.52
CA VAL A 48 -7.61 18.45 -21.10
C VAL A 48 -8.49 17.56 -20.23
N ALA A 49 -9.74 17.30 -20.66
CA ALA A 49 -10.67 16.46 -19.91
C ALA A 49 -10.19 15.01 -19.78
N VAL A 50 -9.65 14.42 -20.85
CA VAL A 50 -9.09 13.06 -20.81
C VAL A 50 -7.86 12.99 -19.91
N THR A 51 -6.97 13.98 -19.98
CA THR A 51 -5.80 14.08 -19.09
C THR A 51 -6.23 14.20 -17.63
N ALA A 52 -7.21 15.06 -17.32
CA ALA A 52 -7.74 15.21 -15.96
C ALA A 52 -8.37 13.90 -15.45
N ALA A 53 -9.13 13.20 -16.28
CA ALA A 53 -9.71 11.91 -15.93
C ALA A 53 -8.64 10.84 -15.67
N ALA A 54 -7.60 10.76 -16.51
CA ALA A 54 -6.49 9.85 -16.31
C ALA A 54 -5.73 10.14 -15.00
N ASN A 55 -5.47 11.42 -14.73
CA ASN A 55 -4.85 11.88 -13.48
C ASN A 55 -5.68 11.50 -12.26
N HIS A 56 -7.00 11.67 -12.33
CA HIS A 56 -7.91 11.31 -11.23
C HIS A 56 -7.88 9.79 -10.96
N VAL A 57 -8.00 8.96 -12.01
CA VAL A 57 -7.96 7.50 -11.86
C VAL A 57 -6.62 7.02 -11.29
N ALA A 58 -5.51 7.59 -11.75
CA ALA A 58 -4.18 7.27 -11.22
C ALA A 58 -4.05 7.66 -9.74
N GLY A 59 -4.55 8.85 -9.37
CA GLY A 59 -4.55 9.32 -7.99
C GLY A 59 -5.37 8.44 -7.05
N GLU A 60 -6.61 8.11 -7.43
CA GLU A 60 -7.49 7.22 -6.67
C GLU A 60 -6.89 5.81 -6.52
N CYS A 61 -6.30 5.28 -7.60
CA CYS A 61 -5.66 3.96 -7.57
C CYS A 61 -4.45 3.96 -6.62
N ALA A 62 -3.59 4.98 -6.71
CA ALA A 62 -2.45 5.13 -5.82
C ALA A 62 -2.87 5.27 -4.35
N ALA A 63 -3.89 6.08 -4.07
CA ALA A 63 -4.41 6.26 -2.72
C ALA A 63 -4.92 4.93 -2.13
N ASN A 64 -5.71 4.17 -2.90
CA ASN A 64 -6.24 2.89 -2.48
C ASN A 64 -5.13 1.84 -2.24
N LEU A 65 -4.13 1.78 -3.13
CA LEU A 65 -2.98 0.88 -2.95
C LEU A 65 -2.20 1.20 -1.68
N ARG A 66 -2.06 2.48 -1.36
CA ARG A 66 -1.38 2.93 -0.14
C ARG A 66 -2.15 2.54 1.11
N VAL A 67 -3.46 2.81 1.14
CA VAL A 67 -4.33 2.41 2.27
C VAL A 67 -4.24 0.89 2.49
N PHE A 68 -4.33 0.12 1.41
CA PHE A 68 -4.25 -1.34 1.49
C PHE A 68 -2.87 -1.81 2.00
N GLY A 69 -1.78 -1.20 1.51
CA GLY A 69 -0.43 -1.47 2.00
C GLY A 69 -0.25 -1.15 3.49
N GLU A 70 -0.81 -0.04 3.97
CA GLU A 70 -0.79 0.35 5.38
C GLU A 70 -1.58 -0.63 6.26
N ASP A 71 -2.73 -1.12 5.80
CA ASP A 71 -3.52 -2.12 6.51
C ASP A 71 -2.79 -3.48 6.60
N ILE A 72 -2.13 -3.92 5.52
CA ILE A 72 -1.29 -5.12 5.55
C ILE A 72 -0.12 -4.96 6.52
N ALA A 73 0.55 -3.80 6.53
CA ALA A 73 1.62 -3.53 7.48
C ALA A 73 1.09 -3.54 8.94
N ARG A 74 -0.11 -3.03 9.17
CA ARG A 74 -0.77 -3.08 10.49
C ARG A 74 -1.06 -4.52 10.91
N ALA A 75 -1.56 -5.36 9.99
CA ALA A 75 -1.79 -6.77 10.26
C ALA A 75 -0.48 -7.51 10.58
N ALA A 76 0.60 -7.26 9.82
CA ALA A 76 1.91 -7.86 10.08
C ALA A 76 2.42 -7.56 11.50
N ARG A 77 2.33 -6.30 11.92
CA ARG A 77 2.71 -5.87 13.28
C ARG A 77 1.85 -6.50 14.36
N PHE A 78 0.55 -6.65 14.10
CA PHE A 78 -0.37 -7.30 15.03
C PHE A 78 0.01 -8.77 15.26
N TYR A 79 0.24 -9.54 14.19
CA TYR A 79 0.66 -10.94 14.31
C TYR A 79 2.05 -11.07 14.95
N ALA A 80 3.01 -10.20 14.60
CA ALA A 80 4.33 -10.21 15.23
C ALA A 80 4.27 -9.94 16.75
N ALA A 81 3.35 -9.08 17.19
CA ALA A 81 3.12 -8.81 18.61
C ALA A 81 2.53 -10.02 19.34
N ILE A 82 1.61 -10.75 18.69
CA ILE A 82 1.06 -12.01 19.24
C ILE A 82 2.17 -13.04 19.38
N ASP A 83 2.94 -13.29 18.33
CA ASP A 83 4.04 -14.26 18.33
C ASP A 83 5.05 -13.95 19.45
N THR A 84 5.37 -12.67 19.63
CA THR A 84 6.27 -12.20 20.70
C THR A 84 5.67 -12.43 22.09
N ALA A 85 4.37 -12.18 22.26
CA ALA A 85 3.69 -12.38 23.54
C ALA A 85 3.64 -13.86 23.92
N GLU A 86 3.37 -14.75 22.95
CA GLU A 86 3.38 -16.19 23.13
C GLU A 86 4.78 -16.71 23.45
N ALA A 87 5.81 -16.27 22.72
CA ALA A 87 7.20 -16.63 23.00
C ALA A 87 7.63 -16.25 24.43
N ASN A 88 7.27 -15.04 24.88
CA ASN A 88 7.55 -14.58 26.24
C ASN A 88 6.80 -15.40 27.31
N GLN A 89 5.60 -15.88 27.00
CA GLN A 89 4.85 -16.75 27.92
C GLN A 89 5.52 -18.13 28.02
N ILE A 90 5.98 -18.70 26.90
CA ILE A 90 6.70 -19.97 26.88
C ILE A 90 8.01 -19.86 27.67
N ASP A 91 8.78 -18.79 27.48
CA ASP A 91 10.05 -18.56 28.20
C ASP A 91 9.86 -18.52 29.73
N LYS A 92 8.77 -17.89 30.21
CA LYS A 92 8.41 -17.87 31.63
C LYS A 92 7.99 -19.23 32.20
N MET A 93 7.53 -20.15 31.36
CA MET A 93 7.09 -21.49 31.76
C MET A 93 8.23 -22.52 31.74
N LEU A 94 9.36 -22.19 31.10
CA LEU A 94 10.55 -23.02 31.11
C LEU A 94 11.27 -22.89 32.46
N PRO A 95 11.64 -24.01 33.10
CA PRO A 95 12.41 -23.96 34.34
C PRO A 95 13.78 -23.31 34.08
N PRO A 96 14.34 -22.60 35.07
CA PRO A 96 15.68 -22.02 34.94
C PRO A 96 16.71 -23.12 34.67
N LYS A 97 17.65 -22.83 33.75
CA LYS A 97 18.79 -23.70 33.46
C LYS A 97 19.75 -23.79 34.64
#